data_AF-A0A162JBE7-F1
#
_entry.id   AF-A0A162JBE7-F1
#
_cell.length_a   1.000
_cell.length_b   1.000
_cell.length_c   1.000
_cell.angle_alpha   90.00
_cell.angle_beta   90.00
_cell.angle_gamma   90.00
#
_symmetry.space_group_name_H-M   'P 1'
#
loop_
_entity.id
_entity.type
_entity.pdbx_description
1 polymer ?
#
loop_
_entity_poly.entity_id
_entity_poly.type
_entity_poly.pdbx_seq_one_letter_code
_entity_poly.pdbx_strand_id
1 'polypeptide(L)' 'MENYIIWLDSGECIEGTATKNECLRLKEAYCNFKNGKTNESYKCYEIKDDDGTAWVDFNKVQAIAINKNIKNKEVGFKS' A
#
# COMPACT_ATOMS: atom_id res chain seq x y z
N MET A 1 12.66 2.16 3.21
CA MET A 1 11.52 2.45 2.32
C MET A 1 11.10 1.18 1.62
N GLU A 2 9.81 1.04 1.40
CA GLU A 2 9.21 -0.08 0.67
C GLU A 2 8.23 0.50 -0.35
N ASN A 3 8.15 -0.15 -1.51
CA ASN A 3 7.20 0.25 -2.54
C ASN A 3 5.92 -0.53 -2.31
N TYR A 4 4.78 0.13 -2.44
CA TYR A 4 3.48 -0.50 -2.36
C TYR A 4 2.71 -0.29 -3.66
N ILE A 5 1.85 -1.26 -4.00
CA ILE A 5 0.84 -1.14 -5.05
C ILE A 5 -0.46 -1.69 -4.47
N ILE A 6 -1.52 -0.90 -4.59
CA ILE A 6 -2.89 -1.24 -4.18
C ILE A 6 -3.73 -1.28 -5.44
N TRP A 7 -4.29 -2.45 -5.76
CA TRP A 7 -5.22 -2.60 -6.86
C TRP A 7 -6.65 -2.39 -6.38
N LEU A 8 -7.38 -1.53 -7.09
CA LEU A 8 -8.79 -1.27 -6.86
C LEU A 8 -9.66 -2.13 -7.79
N ASP A 9 -10.89 -2.39 -7.37
CA ASP A 9 -11.91 -3.09 -8.14
C ASP A 9 -12.30 -2.36 -9.45
N SER A 10 -12.04 -1.04 -9.53
CA SER A 10 -12.16 -0.24 -10.75
C SER A 10 -11.12 -0.57 -11.82
N GLY A 11 -10.07 -1.32 -11.48
CA GLY A 11 -8.90 -1.56 -12.33
C GLY A 11 -7.81 -0.50 -12.21
N GLU A 12 -8.04 0.55 -11.42
CA GLU A 12 -7.02 1.55 -11.08
C GLU A 12 -6.04 1.02 -10.02
N CYS A 13 -4.87 1.65 -9.93
CA CYS A 13 -3.91 1.37 -8.88
C CYS A 13 -3.47 2.64 -8.15
N ILE A 14 -3.18 2.48 -6.86
CA ILE A 14 -2.49 3.47 -6.04
C ILE A 14 -1.12 2.89 -5.72
N GLU A 15 -0.07 3.57 -6.14
CA GLU A 15 1.30 3.14 -5.92
C GLU A 15 2.11 4.26 -5.27
N GLY A 16 3.12 3.88 -4.50
CA GLY A 16 3.96 4.84 -3.82
C GLY A 16 5.09 4.18 -3.04
N THR A 17 5.88 5.02 -2.36
CA THR A 17 7.01 4.60 -1.55
C THR A 17 6.84 5.11 -0.13
N ALA A 18 6.69 4.20 0.83
CA ALA A 18 6.46 4.55 2.23
C ALA A 18 7.49 3.91 3.17
N THR A 19 7.46 4.31 4.44
CA THR A 19 8.28 3.66 5.46
C THR A 19 7.81 2.22 5.68
N LYS A 20 8.73 1.33 6.08
CA LYS A 20 8.39 -0.07 6.38
C LYS A 20 7.26 -0.19 7.42
N ASN A 21 7.28 0.67 8.44
CA ASN A 21 6.23 0.67 9.47
C ASN A 21 4.88 1.12 8.92
N GLU A 22 4.86 2.01 7.92
CA GLU A 22 3.63 2.42 7.27
C GLU A 22 3.04 1.30 6.41
N CYS A 23 3.87 0.66 5.59
CA CYS A 23 3.45 -0.50 4.80
C CYS A 23 2.94 -1.65 5.68
N LEU A 24 3.59 -1.88 6.83
CA LEU A 24 3.13 -2.90 7.80
C LEU A 24 1.75 -2.56 8.37
N ARG A 25 1.51 -1.30 8.75
CA ARG A 25 0.22 -0.84 9.26
C ARG A 25 -0.89 -0.93 8.20
N LEU A 26 -0.61 -0.56 6.95
CA LEU A 26 -1.52 -0.76 5.82
C LEU A 26 -1.92 -2.24 5.69
N LYS A 27 -0.93 -3.15 5.71
CA LYS A 27 -1.17 -4.59 5.59
C LYS A 27 -2.02 -5.12 6.75
N GLU A 28 -1.69 -4.76 7.97
CA GLU A 28 -2.44 -5.20 9.17
C GLU A 28 -3.88 -4.67 9.15
N ALA A 29 -4.07 -3.40 8.78
CA ALA A 29 -5.38 -2.79 8.65
C ALA A 29 -6.24 -3.52 7.60
N TYR A 30 -5.67 -3.82 6.42
CA TYR A 30 -6.39 -4.58 5.38
C TYR A 30 -6.72 -6.02 5.80
N CYS A 31 -5.79 -6.71 6.48
CA CYS A 31 -6.05 -8.04 7.04
C CYS A 31 -7.17 -8.02 8.09
N ASN A 32 -7.17 -7.03 8.98
CA ASN A 32 -8.24 -6.87 9.98
C ASN A 32 -9.58 -6.58 9.31
N PHE A 33 -9.60 -5.75 8.26
CA PHE A 33 -10.77 -5.50 7.43
C PHE A 33 -11.33 -6.80 6.81
N LYS A 34 -10.49 -7.59 6.12
CA LYS A 34 -10.91 -8.86 5.51
C LYS A 34 -11.37 -9.92 6.53
N ASN A 35 -10.83 -9.89 7.74
CA ASN A 35 -11.23 -10.78 8.83
C ASN A 35 -12.49 -10.30 9.59
N GLY A 36 -13.17 -9.25 9.10
CA GLY A 36 -14.42 -8.76 9.70
C GLY A 36 -14.25 -8.04 11.04
N LYS A 37 -13.02 -7.67 11.43
CA LYS A 37 -12.74 -6.99 12.71
C LYS A 37 -13.04 -5.49 12.69
N THR A 38 -14.01 -5.05 11.91
CA THR A 38 -14.25 -3.62 11.68
C THR A 38 -15.27 -3.06 12.67
N ASN A 39 -14.80 -2.24 13.62
CA ASN A 39 -15.64 -1.12 14.04
C ASN A 39 -15.89 -0.25 12.80
N GLU A 40 -17.10 0.29 12.63
CA GLU A 40 -17.54 1.03 11.42
C GLU A 40 -16.59 2.18 11.01
N SER A 41 -15.71 2.61 11.92
CA SER A 41 -14.66 3.62 11.76
C SER A 41 -13.39 3.17 10.99
N TYR A 42 -13.26 1.91 10.56
CA TYR A 42 -12.04 1.38 9.90
C TYR A 42 -12.26 0.79 8.49
N LYS A 43 -13.15 1.39 7.69
CA LYS A 43 -13.32 1.03 6.27
C LYS A 43 -12.27 1.65 5.36
N CYS A 44 -11.60 2.70 5.82
CA CYS A 44 -10.59 3.41 5.07
C CYS A 44 -9.26 3.47 5.84
N TYR A 45 -8.16 3.62 5.11
CA TYR A 45 -6.82 3.81 5.65
C TYR A 45 -6.16 5.02 4.99
N GLU A 46 -5.54 5.87 5.82
CA GLU A 46 -4.72 6.99 5.38
C GLU A 46 -3.27 6.50 5.29
N ILE A 47 -2.74 6.33 4.07
CA ILE A 47 -1.33 6.00 3.86
C ILE A 47 -0.51 7.27 3.68
N LYS A 48 0.59 7.36 4.43
CA LYS A 48 1.56 8.46 4.34
C LYS A 48 2.82 7.97 3.66
N ASP A 49 3.09 8.50 2.48
CA ASP A 49 4.24 8.13 1.66
C ASP A 49 5.09 9.36 1.34
N ASP A 50 6.12 9.16 0.51
CA ASP A 50 7.07 10.22 0.15
C ASP A 50 6.42 11.35 -0.67
N ASP A 51 5.33 11.08 -1.38
CA ASP A 51 4.62 12.04 -2.25
C ASP A 51 3.48 12.76 -1.52
N GLY A 52 3.05 12.23 -0.36
CA GLY A 52 2.13 12.90 0.54
C GLY A 52 1.24 11.92 1.28
N THR A 53 -0.07 12.07 1.11
CA THR A 53 -1.06 11.26 1.82
C THR A 53 -2.18 10.86 0.90
N ALA A 54 -2.48 9.56 0.85
CA ALA A 54 -3.56 8.99 0.07
C ALA A 54 -4.58 8.30 0.98
N TRP A 55 -5.86 8.43 0.61
CA TRP A 55 -6.96 7.76 1.30
C TRP A 55 -7.37 6.52 0.52
N VAL A 56 -7.36 5.37 1.18
CA VAL A 56 -7.66 4.06 0.59
C VAL A 56 -8.94 3.53 1.21
N ASP A 57 -10.00 3.36 0.41
CA ASP A 57 -11.23 2.66 0.83
C ASP A 57 -11.06 1.15 0.62
N PHE A 58 -10.98 0.38 1.71
CA PHE A 58 -10.74 -1.06 1.65
C PHE A 58 -11.91 -1.85 1.03
N ASN A 59 -13.10 -1.28 0.92
CA ASN A 59 -14.19 -1.92 0.18
C ASN A 59 -13.88 -2.04 -1.31
N LYS A 60 -13.07 -1.11 -1.83
CA LYS A 60 -12.65 -1.06 -3.23
C LYS A 60 -11.35 -1.79 -3.48
N VAL A 61 -10.66 -2.27 -2.44
CA VAL A 61 -9.35 -2.92 -2.60
C VAL A 61 -9.52 -4.39 -2.98
N GLN A 62 -8.93 -4.75 -4.11
CA GLN A 62 -8.80 -6.11 -4.60
C GLN A 62 -7.55 -6.79 -4.04
N ALA A 63 -6.39 -6.11 -4.11
CA ALA A 63 -5.12 -6.67 -3.67
C ALA A 63 -4.14 -5.57 -3.22
N ILE A 64 -3.18 -5.96 -2.37
CA ILE A 64 -2.07 -5.11 -1.93
C ILE A 64 -0.78 -5.90 -2.08
N ALA A 65 0.21 -5.33 -2.77
CA ALA A 65 1.59 -5.82 -2.81
C ALA A 65 2.50 -4.81 -2.11
N ILE A 66 3.42 -5.32 -1.29
CA ILE A 66 4.47 -4.53 -0.64
C ILE A 66 5.79 -5.20 -0.95
N ASN A 67 6.68 -4.47 -1.61
CA ASN A 67 8.00 -4.94 -1.99
C ASN A 67 9.07 -4.11 -1.30
N LYS A 68 10.10 -4.80 -0.80
CA LYS A 68 11.30 -4.12 -0.31
C LYS A 68 11.88 -3.29 -1.46
N ASN A 69 12.09 -2.00 -1.23
CA ASN A 69 12.77 -1.15 -2.21
C ASN A 69 14.24 -1.59 -2.26
N ILE A 70 14.57 -2.45 -3.23
CA ILE A 70 15.94 -2.81 -3.55
C ILE A 70 16.40 -1.74 -4.52
N LYS A 71 17.08 -0.69 -3.99
CA LYS A 71 17.81 0.28 -4.82
C LYS A 71 18.93 -0.46 -5.53
N ASN A 72 18.60 -1.05 -6.66
CA ASN A 72 19.54 -1.80 -7.45
C ASN A 72 20.34 -0.75 -8.26
N LYS A 73 21.50 -0.34 -7.72
CA LYS A 73 22.40 0.64 -8.37
C LYS A 73 22.98 0.13 -9.71
N GLU A 74 22.69 -1.11 -10.09
CA GLU A 74 23.23 -1.78 -11.28
C GLU A 74 22.16 -2.12 -12.33
N VAL A 75 20.99 -1.49 -12.31
CA VAL A 75 19.98 -1.69 -13.36
C VAL A 75 20.12 -0.57 -14.38
N GLY A 76 20.86 -0.88 -15.44
CA GLY A 76 21.09 -0.07 -16.63
C GLY A 76 21.98 -0.83 -17.61
N PHE A 77 21.85 -0.57 -18.91
CA PHE A 77 22.82 -1.09 -19.88
C PHE A 77 24.16 -0.37 -19.61
N LYS A 78 25.24 -1.13 -19.41
CA LYS A 78 26.58 -0.56 -19.49
C LYS A 78 26.75 0.01 -20.90
N SER A 79 26.93 1.33 -20.99
CA SER A 79 27.40 2.02 -22.20
C SER A 79 28.77 1.48 -22.62
#